data_AF-A0A374AHM4-F1
#
_entry.id   AF-A0A374AHM4-F1
#
_cell.length_a   1.000
_cell.length_b   1.000
_cell.length_c   1.000
_cell.angle_alpha   90.00
_cell.angle_beta   90.00
_cell.angle_gamma   90.00
#
_symmetry.space_group_name_H-M   'P 1'
#
loop_
_entity.id
_entity.type
_entity.pdbx_description
1 polymer ?
#
loop_
_entity_poly.entity_id
_entity_poly.type
_entity_poly.pdbx_seq_one_letter_code
_entity_poly.pdbx_strand_id
1 'polypeptide(L)'
;MKLNVNLKTTVLGKNKKAYEYNGRNGVSYKAVCMVNDNGNTVTDEISVTEEVFHSLEDMKPYDLYGYVDSKYKKILIERAVLMK
;
A
#
# COMPACT_ATOMS: atom_id res chain seq x y z
N MET A 1 -15.81 -8.01 6.59
CA MET A 1 -16.46 -6.88 5.90
C MET A 1 -15.36 -6.11 5.20
N LYS A 2 -15.56 -5.72 3.93
CA LYS A 2 -14.59 -4.88 3.21
C LYS A 2 -15.06 -3.44 3.28
N LEU A 3 -14.20 -2.55 3.75
CA LEU A 3 -14.46 -1.10 3.79
C LEU A 3 -13.56 -0.43 2.78
N ASN A 4 -14.14 0.35 1.87
CA ASN A 4 -13.35 1.08 0.88
C ASN A 4 -12.50 2.14 1.58
N VAL A 5 -11.25 2.30 1.13
CA VAL A 5 -10.31 3.29 1.63
C VAL A 5 -9.74 4.10 0.47
N ASN A 6 -9.57 5.40 0.71
CA ASN A 6 -8.87 6.33 -0.14
C ASN A 6 -7.78 7.00 0.72
N LEU A 7 -6.52 6.96 0.27
CA LEU A 7 -5.38 7.51 0.97
C LEU A 7 -4.59 8.42 0.04
N LYS A 8 -4.45 9.70 0.41
CA LYS A 8 -3.57 10.65 -0.28
C LYS A 8 -2.23 10.68 0.44
N THR A 9 -1.18 10.26 -0.24
CA THR A 9 0.15 10.09 0.37
C THR A 9 1.27 10.23 -0.66
N THR A 10 2.48 10.52 -0.19
CA THR A 10 3.69 10.44 -1.00
C THR A 10 4.29 9.05 -0.87
N VAL A 11 4.47 8.38 -2.00
CA VAL A 11 5.20 7.10 -2.05
C VAL A 11 6.69 7.44 -2.05
N LEU A 12 7.41 6.95 -1.04
CA LEU A 12 8.85 7.16 -0.86
C LEU A 12 9.67 6.03 -1.48
N GLY A 13 9.08 4.85 -1.59
CA GLY A 13 9.76 3.66 -2.08
C GLY A 13 8.85 2.45 -2.14
N LYS A 14 9.42 1.31 -2.49
CA LYS A 14 8.68 0.07 -2.73
C LYS A 14 9.44 -1.12 -2.15
N ASN A 15 8.71 -2.04 -1.53
CA ASN A 15 9.27 -3.25 -0.91
C ASN A 15 8.54 -4.51 -1.43
N LYS A 16 9.31 -5.54 -1.80
CA LYS A 16 8.77 -6.86 -2.16
C LYS A 16 9.38 -7.93 -1.26
N LYS A 17 8.54 -8.80 -0.71
CA LYS A 17 8.99 -9.88 0.17
C LYS A 17 8.35 -11.20 -0.24
N ALA A 18 9.18 -12.17 -0.59
CA ALA A 18 8.73 -13.54 -0.76
C ALA A 18 8.32 -14.13 0.60
N TYR A 19 7.27 -14.93 0.61
CA TYR A 19 6.84 -15.66 1.81
C TYR A 19 6.43 -17.08 1.45
N GLU A 20 6.60 -17.96 2.42
CA GLU A 20 6.08 -19.30 2.41
C GLU A 20 5.14 -19.46 3.60
N TYR A 21 3.91 -19.89 3.36
CA TYR A 21 2.93 -20.14 4.41
C TYR A 21 2.17 -21.43 4.12
N ASN A 22 2.27 -22.40 5.02
CA ASN A 22 1.65 -23.73 4.90
C ASN A 22 1.91 -24.40 3.53
N GLY A 23 3.18 -24.40 3.07
CA GLY A 23 3.58 -25.00 1.80
C GLY A 23 3.14 -24.25 0.54
N ARG A 24 2.60 -23.03 0.70
CA ARG A 24 2.31 -22.12 -0.42
C ARG A 24 3.31 -20.99 -0.46
N ASN A 25 3.94 -20.82 -1.62
CA ASN A 25 4.82 -19.69 -1.91
C ASN A 25 4.00 -18.53 -2.48
N GLY A 26 4.37 -17.32 -2.08
CA GLY A 26 3.78 -16.09 -2.61
C GLY A 26 4.72 -14.91 -2.49
N VAL A 27 4.33 -13.79 -3.09
CA VAL A 27 5.06 -12.53 -3.00
C VAL A 27 4.12 -11.48 -2.42
N SER A 28 4.59 -10.78 -1.39
CA SER A 28 3.92 -9.61 -0.84
C SER A 28 4.55 -8.36 -1.43
N TYR A 29 3.71 -7.51 -2.01
CA TYR A 29 4.09 -6.21 -2.56
C TYR A 29 3.62 -5.11 -1.61
N LYS A 30 4.51 -4.18 -1.29
CA LYS A 30 4.23 -3.05 -0.41
C LYS A 30 4.78 -1.74 -0.96
N ALA A 31 4.06 -0.66 -0.73
CA ALA A 31 4.52 0.70 -0.93
C ALA A 31 4.92 1.31 0.41
N VAL A 32 6.05 2.01 0.42
CA VAL A 32 6.52 2.78 1.58
C VAL A 32 6.00 4.19 1.41
N CYS A 33 5.11 4.62 2.30
CA CYS A 33 4.32 5.83 2.16
C CYS A 33 4.56 6.78 3.34
N MET A 34 4.52 8.08 3.05
CA MET A 34 4.55 9.12 4.06
C MET A 34 3.12 9.38 4.56
N VAL A 35 2.83 9.02 5.81
CA VAL A 35 1.51 9.17 6.42
C VAL A 35 1.56 10.22 7.53
N ASN A 36 0.47 10.98 7.66
CA ASN A 36 0.31 11.92 8.77
C ASN A 36 -0.43 11.20 9.90
N ASP A 37 0.27 11.00 11.02
CA ASP A 37 -0.29 10.44 12.24
C ASP A 37 -0.29 11.52 13.33
N ASN A 38 -1.48 12.07 13.63
CA ASN A 38 -1.70 13.10 14.65
C ASN A 38 -0.76 14.31 14.54
N GLY A 39 -0.49 14.79 13.31
CA GLY A 39 0.38 15.94 13.05
C GLY A 39 1.85 15.58 12.87
N ASN A 40 2.24 14.34 13.12
CA ASN A 40 3.59 13.85 12.85
C ASN A 40 3.64 13.20 11.47
N THR A 41 4.70 13.50 10.73
CA THR A 41 5.00 12.82 9.47
C THR A 41 5.78 11.55 9.79
N VAL A 42 5.16 10.40 9.57
CA VAL A 42 5.78 9.08 9.77
C VAL A 42 5.77 8.29 8.46
N THR A 43 6.56 7.23 8.43
CA THR A 43 6.65 6.33 7.29
C THR A 43 5.95 5.02 7.62
N ASP A 44 5.06 4.55 6.75
CA ASP A 44 4.37 3.28 6.91
C ASP A 44 4.42 2.43 5.64
N GLU A 45 4.33 1.10 5.79
CA GLU A 45 4.30 0.16 4.67
C GLU A 45 2.87 -0.30 4.39
N ILE A 46 2.32 0.11 3.25
CA ILE A 46 0.97 -0.24 2.83
C ILE A 46 1.02 -1.39 1.82
N SER A 47 0.20 -2.42 2.01
CA SER A 47 0.14 -3.53 1.05
C SER A 47 -0.59 -3.11 -0.23
N VAL A 48 -0.02 -3.47 -1.36
CA VAL A 48 -0.53 -3.12 -2.70
C VAL A 48 -0.61 -4.36 -3.57
N THR A 49 -1.41 -4.33 -4.64
CA THR A 49 -1.34 -5.35 -5.69
C THR A 49 -0.04 -5.23 -6.48
N GLU A 50 0.34 -6.31 -7.18
CA GLU A 50 1.51 -6.32 -8.08
C GLU A 50 1.42 -5.24 -9.16
N GLU A 51 0.25 -5.08 -9.76
CA GLU A 51 -0.01 -4.06 -10.79
C GLU A 51 0.25 -2.65 -10.26
N VAL A 52 -0.28 -2.34 -9.07
CA VAL A 52 -0.04 -1.05 -8.42
C VAL A 52 1.44 -0.89 -8.12
N PHE A 53 2.10 -1.89 -7.56
CA PHE A 53 3.53 -1.86 -7.24
C PHE A 53 4.41 -1.48 -8.45
N HIS A 54 4.11 -2.03 -9.63
CA HIS A 54 4.84 -1.71 -10.85
C HIS A 54 4.52 -0.33 -11.41
N SER A 55 3.31 0.18 -11.19
CA SER A 55 2.90 1.51 -11.63
C SER A 55 3.46 2.66 -10.76
N LEU A 56 3.84 2.37 -9.52
CA LEU A 56 4.32 3.38 -8.57
C LEU A 56 5.75 3.83 -8.90
N GLU A 57 5.99 5.12 -8.73
CA GLU A 57 7.29 5.76 -8.81
C GLU A 57 7.65 6.39 -7.46
N ASP A 58 8.93 6.35 -7.11
CA ASP A 58 9.44 6.85 -5.84
C ASP A 58 9.37 8.39 -5.79
N MET A 59 9.22 8.93 -4.58
CA MET A 59 9.12 10.36 -4.28
C MET A 59 7.98 11.09 -5.01
N LYS A 60 6.90 10.39 -5.35
CA LYS A 60 5.74 10.99 -6.02
C LYS A 60 4.45 10.90 -5.16
N PRO A 61 3.58 11.93 -5.21
CA PRO A 61 2.30 11.92 -4.54
C PRO A 61 1.25 11.11 -5.31
N TYR A 62 0.52 10.25 -4.60
CA TYR A 62 -0.54 9.42 -5.16
C TYR A 62 -1.83 9.51 -4.34
N ASP A 63 -2.94 9.33 -5.04
CA ASP A 63 -4.23 8.97 -4.48
C ASP A 63 -4.40 7.44 -4.61
N LEU A 64 -4.33 6.75 -3.47
CA LEU A 64 -4.36 5.29 -3.36
C LEU A 64 -5.75 4.80 -2.97
N TYR A 65 -6.29 3.89 -3.76
CA TYR A 65 -7.63 3.35 -3.60
C TYR A 65 -7.59 1.85 -3.33
N GLY A 66 -8.35 1.40 -2.34
CA GLY A 66 -8.41 0.00 -1.99
C GLY A 66 -9.47 -0.31 -0.96
N TYR A 67 -9.23 -1.34 -0.16
CA TYR A 67 -10.11 -1.71 0.94
C TYR A 67 -9.35 -2.16 2.18
N VAL A 68 -10.01 -2.03 3.32
CA VAL A 68 -9.61 -2.65 4.59
C VAL A 68 -10.45 -3.91 4.78
N ASP A 69 -9.79 -5.05 4.94
CA ASP A 69 -10.44 -6.26 5.43
C ASP A 69 -10.54 -6.19 6.95
N SER A 70 -11.75 -5.92 7.45
CA SER A 70 -12.02 -5.77 8.88
C SER A 70 -11.68 -7.01 9.70
N LYS A 71 -11.70 -8.21 9.09
CA LYS A 71 -11.41 -9.47 9.78
C LYS A 71 -9.92 -9.63 10.06
N TYR A 72 -9.09 -9.15 9.14
CA TYR A 72 -7.63 -9.30 9.22
C TYR A 72 -6.92 -7.98 9.55
N LYS A 73 -7.66 -6.87 9.68
CA LYS A 73 -7.13 -5.51 9.82
C LYS A 73 -6.03 -5.20 8.79
N LYS A 74 -6.22 -5.71 7.57
CA LYS A 74 -5.27 -5.55 6.46
C LYS A 74 -5.83 -4.60 5.43
N ILE A 75 -5.03 -3.62 5.04
CA ILE A 75 -5.31 -2.75 3.90
C ILE A 75 -4.71 -3.40 2.66
N LEU A 76 -5.45 -3.40 1.55
CA LEU A 76 -4.92 -3.72 0.23
C LEU A 76 -5.32 -2.62 -0.74
N ILE A 77 -4.32 -2.00 -1.38
CA ILE A 77 -4.52 -1.01 -2.44
C ILE A 77 -4.54 -1.73 -3.79
N GLU A 78 -5.60 -1.48 -4.55
CA GLU A 78 -5.85 -2.11 -5.86
C GLU A 78 -5.71 -1.11 -7.01
N ARG A 79 -5.65 0.20 -6.71
CA ARG A 79 -5.45 1.25 -7.71
C ARG A 79 -4.67 2.43 -7.12
N ALA A 80 -3.77 3.00 -7.92
CA ALA A 80 -3.07 4.23 -7.60
C ALA A 80 -3.26 5.25 -8.74
N VAL A 81 -3.43 6.52 -8.38
CA VAL A 81 -3.52 7.63 -9.35
C VAL A 81 -2.48 8.68 -8.96
N LEU A 82 -1.54 8.96 -9.87
CA LEU A 82 -0.55 10.01 -9.66
C LEU A 82 -1.25 11.37 -9.54
N MET A 83 -0.95 12.10 -8.46
CA MET A 83 -1.48 13.44 -8.26
C MET A 83 -0.71 14.42 -9.14
N LYS A 84 -1.44 15.27 -9.87
CA LYS A 84 -0.87 16.34 -10.70
C LYS A 84 -0.49 17.55 -9.87
#